data_AF-A0A8H6FDP7-F1
#
_entry.id   AF-A0A8H6FDP7-F1
#
_cell.length_a   1.000
_cell.length_b   1.000
_cell.length_c   1.000
_cell.angle_alpha   90.00
_cell.angle_beta   90.00
_cell.angle_gamma   90.00
#
_symmetry.space_group_name_H-M   'P 1'
#
loop_
_entity.id
_entity.type
_entity.pdbx_description
1 polymer ?
#
loop_
_entity_poly.entity_id
_entity_poly.type
_entity_poly.pdbx_seq_one_letter_code
_entity_poly.pdbx_strand_id
1 'polypeptide(L)'
;MFSNIERNTRTEFGNAMISDVRIDKSAKQNKMESFWMAETLKYFYLIFSEPSVVSLDEYVLNTEAHPFRRPKPGVDDGPRYG
;
A
#
# COMPACT_ATOMS: atom_id res chain seq x y z
N MET A 1 -1.14 -13.86 -3.99
CA MET A 1 -1.78 -12.53 -4.05
C MET A 1 -1.17 -11.66 -5.14
N PHE A 2 0.10 -11.25 -5.02
CA PHE A 2 0.83 -10.43 -6.01
C PHE A 2 0.63 -10.89 -7.47
N SER A 3 1.00 -12.14 -7.79
CA SER A 3 0.96 -12.64 -9.16
C SER A 3 -0.44 -12.64 -9.79
N ASN A 4 -1.48 -12.89 -8.99
CA ASN A 4 -2.86 -12.86 -9.47
C ASN A 4 -3.33 -11.43 -9.72
N ILE A 5 -2.97 -10.50 -8.84
CA ILE A 5 -3.31 -9.09 -9.02
C ILE A 5 -2.62 -8.58 -10.28
N GLU A 6 -1.30 -8.73 -10.40
CA GLU A 6 -0.54 -8.29 -11.57
C GLU A 6 -1.10 -8.89 -12.88
N ARG A 7 -1.36 -10.20 -12.92
CA ARG A 7 -1.94 -10.87 -14.10
C ARG A 7 -3.30 -10.29 -14.49
N ASN A 8 -4.14 -9.98 -13.51
CA ASN A 8 -5.52 -9.59 -13.78
C ASN A 8 -5.68 -8.09 -13.96
N THR A 9 -4.93 -7.23 -13.27
CA THR A 9 -5.15 -5.77 -13.25
C THR A 9 -4.30 -5.00 -14.24
N ARG A 10 -3.18 -5.56 -14.73
CA ARG A 10 -2.25 -4.87 -15.64
C ARG A 10 -2.95 -4.39 -16.92
N THR A 11 -2.58 -3.17 -17.33
CA THR A 11 -2.95 -2.52 -18.59
C THR A 11 -1.70 -1.94 -19.25
N GLU A 12 -1.85 -1.27 -20.39
CA GLU A 12 -0.76 -0.59 -21.09
C GLU A 12 -0.08 0.49 -20.23
N PHE A 13 -0.87 1.29 -19.51
CA PHE A 13 -0.38 2.48 -18.80
C PHE A 13 -0.40 2.36 -17.26
N GLY A 14 -0.82 1.23 -16.71
CA GLY A 14 -0.93 1.05 -15.27
C GLY A 14 -1.74 -0.18 -14.85
N ASN A 15 -2.51 -0.06 -13.78
CA ASN A 15 -3.41 -1.10 -13.28
C ASN A 15 -4.87 -0.63 -13.29
N ALA A 16 -5.79 -1.58 -13.36
CA ALA A 16 -7.21 -1.30 -13.46
C ALA A 16 -8.04 -2.16 -12.50
N MET A 17 -9.16 -1.59 -12.08
CA MET A 17 -10.21 -2.34 -11.38
C MET A 17 -10.82 -3.42 -12.29
N ILE A 18 -11.10 -4.59 -11.72
CA ILE A 18 -11.80 -5.70 -12.39
C ILE A 18 -13.30 -5.56 -12.16
N SER A 19 -14.09 -5.58 -13.24
CA SER A 19 -15.54 -5.38 -13.15
C SER A 19 -16.28 -6.51 -12.45
N ASP A 20 -15.90 -7.78 -12.68
CA ASP A 20 -16.49 -8.94 -12.01
C ASP A 20 -15.44 -10.03 -11.79
N VAL A 21 -15.08 -10.28 -10.53
CA VAL A 21 -14.04 -11.26 -10.15
C VAL A 21 -14.45 -12.72 -10.37
N ARG A 22 -15.71 -13.00 -10.69
CA ARG A 22 -16.22 -14.36 -10.95
C ARG A 22 -15.97 -14.81 -12.39
N ILE A 23 -15.65 -13.87 -13.29
CA ILE A 23 -15.47 -14.11 -14.72
C ILE A 23 -13.97 -14.14 -15.04
N ASP A 24 -13.48 -15.25 -15.61
CA ASP A 24 -12.11 -15.29 -16.13
C ASP A 24 -11.94 -14.23 -17.24
N LYS A 25 -10.85 -13.47 -17.16
CA LYS A 25 -10.58 -12.33 -18.06
C LYS A 25 -11.72 -11.30 -18.10
N SER A 26 -12.35 -11.01 -16.96
CA SER A 26 -13.32 -9.91 -16.81
C SER A 26 -12.81 -8.61 -17.43
N ALA A 27 -13.76 -7.79 -17.89
CA ALA A 27 -13.49 -6.42 -18.31
C ALA A 27 -12.77 -5.63 -17.20
N LYS A 28 -11.89 -4.73 -17.65
CA LYS A 28 -11.15 -3.79 -16.81
C LYS A 28 -11.79 -2.42 -16.92
N GLN A 29 -11.98 -1.74 -15.80
CA GLN A 29 -12.44 -0.35 -15.80
C GLN A 29 -11.25 0.57 -16.05
N ASN A 30 -11.44 1.67 -16.78
CA ASN A 30 -10.41 2.69 -16.97
C ASN A 30 -10.27 3.57 -15.71
N LYS A 31 -9.94 2.94 -14.57
CA LYS A 31 -9.81 3.55 -13.26
C LYS A 31 -8.75 2.83 -12.46
N MET A 32 -7.78 3.60 -11.95
CA MET A 32 -6.79 3.17 -10.97
C MET A 32 -6.95 4.03 -9.73
N GLU A 33 -7.34 3.43 -8.62
CA GLU A 33 -7.49 4.16 -7.37
C GLU A 33 -6.12 4.55 -6.79
N SER A 34 -6.02 5.70 -6.15
CA SER A 34 -4.76 6.20 -5.57
C SER A 34 -4.16 5.22 -4.53
N PHE A 35 -5.02 4.53 -3.77
CA PHE A 35 -4.60 3.52 -2.81
C PHE A 35 -3.86 2.33 -3.45
N TRP A 36 -3.99 2.10 -4.76
CA TRP A 36 -3.18 1.12 -5.46
C TRP A 36 -1.68 1.39 -5.26
N MET A 37 -1.28 2.65 -5.40
CA MET A 37 0.10 3.09 -5.23
C MET A 37 0.49 3.25 -3.76
N ALA A 38 -0.37 3.90 -2.97
CA ALA A 38 -0.06 4.19 -1.58
C ALA A 38 -0.04 2.93 -0.70
N GLU A 39 -0.99 2.01 -0.90
CA GLU A 39 -1.17 0.85 -0.04
C GLU A 39 -0.65 -0.42 -0.71
N THR A 40 -1.27 -0.84 -1.81
CA THR A 40 -1.06 -2.20 -2.34
C THR A 40 0.37 -2.43 -2.81
N LEU A 41 0.92 -1.52 -3.62
CA LEU A 41 2.31 -1.61 -4.07
C LEU A 41 3.31 -1.46 -2.91
N LYS A 42 3.03 -0.60 -1.94
CA LYS A 42 3.88 -0.42 -0.75
C LYS A 42 3.94 -1.72 0.07
N TYR A 43 2.80 -2.37 0.30
CA TYR A 43 2.79 -3.64 1.04
C TYR A 43 3.48 -4.77 0.28
N PHE A 44 3.29 -4.88 -1.03
CA PHE A 44 4.06 -5.85 -1.82
C PHE A 44 5.56 -5.61 -1.69
N TYR A 45 6.00 -4.36 -1.82
CA TYR A 45 7.41 -4.02 -1.67
C TYR A 45 7.93 -4.39 -0.26
N LEU A 46 7.24 -3.98 0.81
CA LEU A 46 7.69 -4.20 2.18
C LEU A 46 7.71 -5.69 2.58
N ILE A 47 6.76 -6.50 2.11
CA ILE A 47 6.72 -7.94 2.39
C ILE A 47 7.95 -8.67 1.81
N PHE A 48 8.49 -8.18 0.70
CA PHE A 48 9.69 -8.75 0.06
C PHE A 48 10.98 -7.99 0.41
N SER A 49 10.90 -6.98 1.29
CA SER A 49 12.04 -6.18 1.73
C SER A 49 12.58 -6.65 3.07
N GLU A 50 13.80 -6.22 3.40
CA GLU A 50 14.35 -6.37 4.75
C GLU A 50 13.53 -5.55 5.77
N PRO A 51 13.35 -6.04 7.02
CA PRO A 51 12.59 -5.33 8.05
C PRO A 51 13.11 -3.93 8.40
N SER A 52 14.37 -3.63 8.10
CA SER A 52 15.00 -2.33 8.36
C SER A 52 14.52 -1.21 7.42
N VAL A 53 13.89 -1.53 6.29
CA VAL A 53 13.43 -0.51 5.32
C VAL A 53 12.31 0.36 5.90
N VAL A 54 11.35 -0.27 6.59
CA VAL A 54 10.34 0.38 7.44
C VAL A 54 10.13 -0.52 8.65
N SER A 55 10.91 -0.27 9.70
CA SER A 55 10.80 -1.03 10.94
C SER A 55 9.49 -0.72 11.66
N LEU A 56 8.70 -1.76 11.97
CA LEU A 56 7.46 -1.63 12.74
C LEU A 56 7.72 -1.30 14.22
N ASP A 57 8.96 -1.43 14.69
CA ASP A 57 9.37 -0.91 16.00
C ASP A 57 9.47 0.62 16.01
N GLU A 58 9.77 1.22 14.86
CA GLU A 58 9.98 2.67 14.71
C GLU A 58 8.78 3.40 14.12
N TYR A 59 8.02 2.73 13.25
CA TYR A 59 6.91 3.32 12.50
C TYR A 59 5.60 2.60 12.75
N VAL A 60 4.51 3.36 12.75
CA VAL A 60 3.15 2.86 12.62
C VAL A 60 2.60 3.32 11.27
N LEU A 61 2.01 2.40 10.51
CA LEU A 61 1.32 2.73 9.26
C LEU A 61 -0.12 3.12 9.59
N ASN A 62 -0.60 4.25 9.06
CA ASN A 62 -2.02 4.58 9.16
C ASN A 62 -2.87 3.71 8.20
N THR A 63 -4.18 3.95 8.15
CA THR A 63 -5.09 3.19 7.27
C THR A 63 -4.84 3.38 5.77
N GLU A 64 -4.03 4.36 5.36
CA GLU A 64 -3.62 4.63 3.97
C GLU A 64 -2.12 4.28 3.76
N ALA A 65 -1.58 3.42 4.63
CA ALA A 65 -0.21 2.92 4.62
C ALA A 65 0.88 4.00 4.73
N HIS A 66 0.57 5.23 5.16
CA HIS A 66 1.57 6.26 5.39
C HIS A 66 2.31 6.00 6.70
N PRO A 67 3.66 5.94 6.69
CA PRO A 67 4.45 5.68 7.90
C PRO A 67 4.57 6.93 8.77
N PHE A 68 4.14 6.80 10.02
CA PHE A 68 4.32 7.81 11.07
C PHE A 68 5.29 7.27 12.12
N ARG A 69 6.22 8.12 12.57
CA ARG A 69 7.15 7.72 13.64
C ARG A 69 6.37 7.49 14.93
N ARG A 70 6.67 6.35 15.58
CA ARG A 70 6.14 6.06 16.91
C ARG A 70 6.72 7.05 17.92
N PRO A 71 5.91 7.55 18.87
CA PRO A 71 6.41 8.35 19.98
C PRO A 71 7.44 7.55 20.78
N LYS A 72 8.57 8.18 21.13
CA LYS A 72 9.58 7.56 21.99
C LYS A 72 9.15 7.74 23.45
N PRO A 73 9.16 6.69 24.29
CA PRO A 73 8.87 6.84 25.71
C PRO A 73 9.85 7.83 26.36
N GLY A 74 9.34 8.81 27.09
CA GLY A 74 10.16 9.73 27.89
C GLY A 74 10.89 10.85 27.15
N VAL A 75 10.63 11.05 25.84
CA VAL A 75 11.08 12.23 25.11
C VAL A 75 9.88 13.16 24.97
N ASP A 76 9.85 14.23 25.75
CA ASP A 76 8.93 15.35 25.53
C ASP A 76 9.38 16.07 24.26
N ASP A 77 8.69 15.81 23.16
CA ASP A 77 8.97 16.41 21.85
C ASP A 77 8.25 17.75 21.62
N GLY A 78 7.80 18.38 22.72
CA GLY A 78 7.18 19.70 22.72
C GLY A 78 5.73 19.69 22.23
N PRO A 79 5.04 20.84 22.29
CA PRO A 79 3.63 20.92 21.95
C PRO A 79 3.43 20.63 20.46
N ARG A 80 2.78 19.50 20.16
CA ARG A 80 2.31 19.15 18.82
C ARG A 80 1.05 19.95 18.52
N TYR A 81 1.21 21.12 17.93
CA TYR A 81 0.11 21.85 17.31
C TYR A 81 -0.09 21.33 15.88
N GLY A 82 -1.28 20.78 15.61
CA GLY A 82 -1.84 20.59 14.26
C GLY A 82 -1.41 19.32 13.54
#